data_AF-A0A2E0SMM2-F1
#
_entry.id   AF-A0A2E0SMM2-F1
#
_cell.length_a   1.000
_cell.length_b   1.000
_cell.length_c   1.000
_cell.angle_alpha   90.00
_cell.angle_beta   90.00
_cell.angle_gamma   90.00
#
_symmetry.space_group_name_H-M   'P 1'
#
loop_
_entity.id
_entity.type
_entity.pdbx_description
1 polymer ?
#
loop_
_entity_poly.entity_id
_entity_poly.type
_entity_poly.pdbx_seq_one_letter_code
_entity_poly.pdbx_strand_id
1 'polypeptide(L)'
;MYSFIEIDCGSEHQEPFSVPLNILLLCNQEFNIPENRDLQLALGGSGVFSQEMMEGLRCTETWHFGRGLPVNVSRQIIYKYAMYVVDPRIAEVYRRLRFGYLRKTKAVSNEEADKLVADGKAFPLKYTEVLHDPNRGEKLIVRFVSYPGHVAANWLYLSEIYENLKYCGISLDELRDHKKQMFPSLLEFMKLLEVRYGKNRVRMVMYFLYCG
;
A
#
# COMPACT_ATOMS: atom_id res chain seq x y z
N MET A 1 9.81 6.33 -5.15
CA MET A 1 8.58 5.78 -4.54
C MET A 1 7.87 4.93 -5.59
N TYR A 2 7.28 3.80 -5.20
CA TYR A 2 6.46 2.98 -6.10
C TYR A 2 4.98 3.23 -5.83
N SER A 3 4.17 3.34 -6.88
CA SER A 3 2.72 3.44 -6.75
C SER A 3 1.95 2.55 -7.72
N PHE A 4 0.73 2.24 -7.31
CA PHE A 4 -0.20 1.30 -7.94
C PHE A 4 -1.60 1.90 -7.93
N ILE A 5 -2.40 1.60 -8.96
CA ILE A 5 -3.83 1.93 -8.95
C ILE A 5 -4.63 0.65 -8.75
N GLU A 6 -5.47 0.65 -7.72
CA GLU A 6 -6.47 -0.38 -7.51
C GLU A 6 -7.85 0.16 -7.83
N ILE A 7 -8.64 -0.68 -8.49
CA ILE A 7 -10.01 -0.38 -8.89
C ILE A 7 -10.92 -1.42 -8.27
N ASP A 8 -11.94 -0.99 -7.57
CA ASP A 8 -13.04 -1.84 -7.15
C ASP A 8 -14.11 -1.91 -8.26
N CYS A 9 -14.26 -3.09 -8.85
CA CYS A 9 -15.28 -3.39 -9.86
C CYS A 9 -16.59 -3.94 -9.26
N GLY A 10 -16.78 -3.83 -7.94
CA GLY A 10 -18.02 -4.15 -7.25
C GLY A 10 -19.20 -3.27 -7.69
N SER A 11 -20.41 -3.64 -7.28
CA SER A 11 -21.59 -2.85 -7.63
C SER A 11 -21.61 -1.52 -6.90
N GLU A 12 -22.20 -0.49 -7.51
CA GLU A 12 -22.29 0.86 -6.93
C GLU A 12 -22.98 0.91 -5.55
N HIS A 13 -23.86 -0.05 -5.27
CA HIS A 13 -24.60 -0.16 -4.01
C HIS A 13 -23.81 -0.83 -2.86
N GLN A 14 -22.65 -1.41 -3.14
CA GLN A 14 -21.79 -2.01 -2.11
C GLN A 14 -20.85 -0.97 -1.51
N GLU A 15 -20.40 -1.16 -0.28
CA GLU A 15 -19.31 -0.35 0.26
C GLU A 15 -18.05 -0.52 -0.62
N PRO A 16 -17.38 0.58 -1.03
CA PRO A 16 -16.14 0.50 -1.79
C PRO A 16 -15.14 -0.43 -1.13
N PHE A 17 -14.44 -1.23 -1.94
CA PHE A 17 -13.29 -2.01 -1.51
C PHE A 17 -13.63 -3.12 -0.48
N SER A 18 -14.91 -3.37 -0.19
CA SER A 18 -15.38 -4.35 0.79
C SER A 18 -15.19 -5.81 0.36
N VAL A 19 -15.11 -6.08 -0.95
CA VAL A 19 -15.00 -7.43 -1.52
C VAL A 19 -13.66 -7.59 -2.25
N PRO A 20 -12.65 -8.25 -1.66
CA PRO A 20 -11.32 -8.36 -2.25
C PRO A 20 -11.27 -8.98 -3.66
N LEU A 21 -12.22 -9.86 -3.98
CA LEU A 21 -12.31 -10.51 -5.30
C LEU A 21 -12.65 -9.55 -6.43
N ASN A 22 -13.26 -8.40 -6.12
CA ASN A 22 -13.65 -7.40 -7.11
C ASN A 22 -12.56 -6.34 -7.34
N ILE A 23 -11.44 -6.43 -6.63
CA ILE A 23 -10.36 -5.45 -6.72
C ILE A 23 -9.39 -5.86 -7.82
N LEU A 24 -9.29 -5.01 -8.84
CA LEU A 24 -8.33 -5.14 -9.93
C LEU A 24 -7.13 -4.22 -9.68
N LEU A 25 -5.93 -4.78 -9.78
CA LEU A 25 -4.70 -3.99 -9.90
C LEU A 25 -4.54 -3.57 -11.37
N LEU A 26 -4.71 -2.28 -11.64
CA LEU A 26 -4.52 -1.78 -13.00
C LEU A 26 -3.06 -1.37 -13.20
N CYS A 27 -2.46 -1.86 -14.29
CA CYS A 27 -1.02 -1.81 -14.58
C CYS A 27 -0.19 -2.60 -13.55
N ASN A 28 0.19 -3.84 -13.89
CA ASN A 28 1.19 -4.60 -13.12
C ASN A 28 2.61 -3.97 -13.19
N GLN A 29 2.74 -2.77 -13.75
CA GLN A 29 3.95 -1.97 -13.79
C GLN A 29 3.88 -0.90 -12.73
N GLU A 30 4.99 -0.71 -12.02
CA GLU A 30 5.13 0.29 -10.98
C GLU A 30 5.24 1.67 -11.60
N PHE A 31 4.45 2.62 -11.12
CA PHE A 31 4.68 4.01 -11.43
C PHE A 31 5.74 4.54 -10.49
N ASN A 32 6.88 4.94 -11.04
CA ASN A 32 7.87 5.68 -10.26
C ASN A 32 7.43 7.13 -10.18
N ILE A 33 6.98 7.55 -8.99
CA ILE A 33 6.73 8.95 -8.71
C ILE A 33 8.06 9.54 -8.21
N PRO A 34 8.58 10.59 -8.87
CA PRO A 34 9.95 11.08 -8.67
C PRO A 34 10.22 11.57 -7.24
N GLU A 35 11.50 11.82 -6.97
CA GLU A 35 12.06 12.34 -5.71
C GLU A 35 11.69 13.81 -5.43
N ASN A 36 10.43 14.19 -5.65
CA ASN A 36 9.91 15.44 -5.14
C ASN A 36 9.50 15.23 -3.68
N ARG A 37 10.26 15.82 -2.75
CA ARG A 37 10.06 15.68 -1.31
C ARG A 37 8.67 16.15 -0.86
N ASP A 38 8.19 17.27 -1.39
CA ASP A 38 6.90 17.84 -1.03
C ASP A 38 5.75 16.96 -1.53
N LEU A 39 5.90 16.39 -2.73
CA LEU A 39 4.94 15.42 -3.26
C LEU A 39 4.92 14.13 -2.45
N GLN A 40 6.07 13.60 -2.06
CA GLN A 40 6.14 12.41 -1.20
C GLN A 40 5.52 12.68 0.18
N LEU A 41 5.73 13.89 0.72
CA LEU A 41 5.10 14.38 1.94
C LEU A 41 3.58 14.41 1.83
N ALA A 42 3.05 15.05 0.79
CA ALA A 42 1.61 15.12 0.53
C ALA A 42 0.96 13.74 0.37
N LEU A 43 1.74 12.75 -0.08
CA LEU A 43 1.28 11.37 -0.27
C LEU A 43 1.48 10.47 0.96
N GLY A 44 1.93 11.01 2.10
CA GLY A 44 2.06 10.30 3.37
C GLY A 44 3.34 9.48 3.52
N GLY A 45 4.41 9.86 2.79
CA GLY A 45 5.76 9.28 2.84
C GLY A 45 6.55 9.60 4.12
N SER A 46 5.90 9.46 5.27
CA SER A 46 6.35 9.91 6.59
C SER A 46 7.61 9.23 7.17
N GLY A 47 8.27 8.32 6.45
CA GLY A 47 9.49 7.64 6.91
C GLY A 47 10.72 8.55 7.15
N VAL A 48 10.59 9.88 7.04
CA VAL A 48 11.70 10.85 7.08
C VAL A 48 11.45 11.98 8.12
N PHE A 49 10.35 11.99 8.87
CA PHE A 49 9.98 13.16 9.69
C PHE A 49 9.80 12.84 11.18
N SER A 50 10.41 13.67 12.04
CA SER A 50 10.20 13.64 13.49
C SER A 50 8.83 14.22 13.85
N GLN A 51 8.31 13.84 15.01
CA GLN A 51 7.05 14.35 15.57
C GLN A 51 7.02 15.89 15.64
N GLU A 52 8.17 16.54 15.86
CA GLU A 52 8.32 18.01 15.85
C GLU A 52 8.04 18.66 14.48
N MET A 53 8.44 18.02 13.37
CA MET A 53 8.10 18.54 12.02
C MET A 53 6.60 18.44 11.74
N MET A 54 5.89 17.52 12.41
CA MET A 54 4.45 17.34 12.27
C MET A 54 3.64 18.31 13.16
N GLU A 55 4.17 18.69 14.32
CA GLU A 55 3.53 19.64 15.24
C GLU A 55 3.44 21.06 14.65
N GLY A 56 4.43 21.47 13.84
CA GLY A 56 4.40 22.73 13.09
C GLY A 56 3.30 22.81 12.02
N LEU A 57 2.73 21.67 11.59
CA LEU A 57 1.75 21.59 10.51
C LEU A 57 0.28 21.65 10.99
N ARG A 58 -0.01 21.65 12.30
CA ARG A 58 -1.40 21.68 12.84
C ARG A 58 -2.32 20.64 12.19
N CYS A 59 -1.84 19.41 12.04
CA CYS A 59 -2.56 18.34 11.36
C CYS A 59 -3.44 17.56 12.36
N THR A 60 -4.74 17.85 12.42
CA THR A 60 -5.69 17.12 13.30
C THR A 60 -6.41 15.96 12.60
N GLU A 61 -6.23 15.78 11.28
CA GLU A 61 -6.86 14.70 10.52
C GLU A 61 -5.88 13.55 10.26
N THR A 62 -6.29 12.34 10.63
CA THR A 62 -5.46 11.11 10.59
C THR A 62 -5.08 10.65 9.18
N TRP A 63 -5.59 11.33 8.16
CA TRP A 63 -5.60 10.92 6.76
C TRP A 63 -4.29 11.27 6.04
N HIS A 64 -3.53 12.22 6.61
CA HIS A 64 -2.25 12.73 6.10
C HIS A 64 -1.04 11.91 6.58
N PHE A 65 -1.27 10.92 7.45
CA PHE A 65 -0.24 10.02 7.96
C PHE A 65 -0.20 8.71 7.17
N GLY A 66 0.96 8.05 7.16
CA GLY A 66 1.08 6.72 6.55
C GLY A 66 0.14 5.71 7.20
N ARG A 67 -0.90 5.29 6.48
CA ARG A 67 -1.92 4.35 6.99
C ARG A 67 -1.45 2.89 6.96
N GLY A 68 -0.28 2.62 6.39
CA GLY A 68 0.15 1.29 6.01
C GLY A 68 -0.57 0.83 4.75
N LEU A 69 -0.64 -0.48 4.53
CA LEU A 69 -1.44 -1.04 3.44
C LEU A 69 -2.92 -1.10 3.80
N PRO A 70 -3.81 -0.99 2.81
CA PRO A 70 -5.21 -1.27 3.05
C PRO A 70 -5.40 -2.74 3.45
N VAL A 71 -6.33 -3.02 4.37
CA VAL A 71 -6.63 -4.39 4.87
C VAL A 71 -7.06 -5.31 3.73
N ASN A 72 -7.65 -4.74 2.69
CA ASN A 72 -8.18 -5.40 1.52
C ASN A 72 -7.30 -5.12 0.27
N VAL A 73 -6.01 -4.83 0.45
CA VAL A 73 -5.09 -4.64 -0.68
C VAL A 73 -5.07 -5.87 -1.59
N SER A 74 -4.92 -5.65 -2.90
CA SER A 74 -4.81 -6.72 -3.88
C SER A 74 -3.61 -7.61 -3.55
N ARG A 75 -3.80 -8.93 -3.72
CA ARG A 75 -2.75 -9.89 -3.37
C ARG A 75 -1.49 -9.71 -4.23
N GLN A 76 -1.63 -9.21 -5.45
CA GLN A 76 -0.52 -8.91 -6.36
C GLN A 76 0.48 -7.92 -5.74
N ILE A 77 -0.01 -6.91 -5.03
CA ILE A 77 0.85 -5.95 -4.32
C ILE A 77 1.57 -6.65 -3.15
N ILE A 78 0.85 -7.48 -2.37
CA ILE A 78 1.45 -8.25 -1.27
C ILE A 78 2.62 -9.10 -1.75
N TYR A 79 2.50 -9.83 -2.87
CA TYR A 79 3.57 -10.73 -3.33
C TYR A 79 4.86 -9.99 -3.69
N LYS A 80 4.71 -8.77 -4.21
CA LYS A 80 5.85 -7.97 -4.65
C LYS A 80 6.53 -7.24 -3.48
N TYR A 81 5.79 -6.86 -2.45
CA TYR A 81 6.26 -5.88 -1.46
C TYR A 81 6.30 -6.38 -0.01
N ALA A 82 5.80 -7.58 0.24
CA ALA A 82 5.78 -8.19 1.55
C ALA A 82 6.54 -9.51 1.58
N MET A 83 7.03 -9.85 2.76
CA MET A 83 7.47 -11.18 3.14
C MET A 83 6.46 -11.74 4.14
N TYR A 84 6.06 -13.00 3.96
CA TYR A 84 5.22 -13.65 4.95
C TYR A 84 6.08 -14.24 6.06
N VAL A 85 5.57 -14.15 7.28
CA VAL A 85 6.26 -14.67 8.46
C VAL A 85 5.86 -16.13 8.66
N VAL A 86 6.86 -17.00 8.71
CA VAL A 86 6.69 -18.45 8.81
C VAL A 86 6.38 -18.83 10.25
N ASP A 87 5.14 -19.27 10.49
CA ASP A 87 4.79 -20.14 11.61
C ASP A 87 4.96 -21.60 11.14
N PRO A 88 5.64 -22.48 11.91
CA PRO A 88 5.81 -23.89 11.56
C PRO A 88 4.49 -24.60 11.18
N ARG A 89 3.38 -24.25 11.83
CA ARG A 89 2.04 -24.79 11.53
C ARG A 89 1.54 -24.31 10.17
N ILE A 90 1.78 -23.04 9.86
CA ILE A 90 1.45 -22.42 8.57
C ILE A 90 2.27 -23.07 7.44
N ALA A 91 3.56 -23.33 7.65
CA ALA A 91 4.43 -23.99 6.67
C ALA A 91 3.94 -25.40 6.30
N GLU A 92 3.44 -26.17 7.28
CA GLU A 92 2.86 -27.50 7.06
C GLU A 92 1.58 -27.42 6.21
N VAL A 93 0.67 -26.51 6.57
CA VAL A 93 -0.56 -26.26 5.81
C VAL A 93 -0.24 -25.82 4.37
N TYR A 94 0.75 -24.95 4.16
CA TYR A 94 1.21 -24.54 2.83
C TYR A 94 1.79 -25.65 1.97
N ARG A 95 2.57 -26.56 2.55
CA ARG A 95 3.12 -27.69 1.77
C ARG A 95 1.98 -28.55 1.20
N ARG A 96 0.88 -28.68 1.93
CA ARG A 96 -0.30 -29.47 1.55
C ARG A 96 -1.23 -28.73 0.60
N LEU A 97 -1.61 -27.51 0.97
CA LEU A 97 -2.56 -26.67 0.24
C LEU A 97 -1.78 -25.86 -0.79
N ARG A 98 -1.99 -26.15 -2.08
CA ARG A 98 -1.29 -25.52 -3.22
C ARG A 98 -1.63 -24.02 -3.38
N PHE A 99 -1.37 -23.20 -2.38
CA PHE A 99 -1.49 -21.75 -2.43
C PHE A 99 -0.36 -21.20 -3.31
N GLY A 100 -0.59 -21.18 -4.62
CA GLY A 100 0.42 -20.88 -5.64
C GLY A 100 1.05 -19.49 -5.55
N TYR A 101 0.47 -18.60 -4.76
CA TYR A 101 0.94 -17.24 -4.63
C TYR A 101 1.91 -16.98 -3.48
N LEU A 102 1.73 -17.65 -2.33
CA LEU A 102 2.70 -17.58 -1.23
C LEU A 102 4.00 -18.28 -1.58
N ARG A 103 3.98 -19.22 -2.55
CA ARG A 103 5.20 -19.75 -3.19
C ARG A 103 6.04 -18.69 -3.91
N LYS A 104 5.41 -17.60 -4.37
CA LYS A 104 6.09 -16.49 -5.07
C LYS A 104 6.51 -15.36 -4.12
N THR A 105 6.07 -15.42 -2.86
CA THR A 105 6.37 -14.42 -1.83
C THR A 105 7.52 -14.95 -0.98
N LYS A 106 8.50 -14.12 -0.63
CA LYS A 106 9.60 -14.57 0.25
C LYS A 106 9.06 -14.88 1.66
N ALA A 107 9.61 -15.93 2.25
CA ALA A 107 9.31 -16.40 3.59
C ALA A 107 10.44 -15.99 4.54
N VAL A 108 10.10 -15.56 5.76
CA VAL A 108 11.07 -15.24 6.83
C VAL A 108 10.62 -15.84 8.15
N SER A 109 11.56 -16.19 9.03
CA SER A 109 11.18 -16.65 10.39
C SER A 109 10.63 -15.49 11.23
N ASN A 110 9.96 -15.81 12.35
CA ASN A 110 9.54 -14.77 13.31
C ASN A 110 10.75 -13.96 13.82
N GLU A 111 11.83 -14.64 14.20
CA GLU A 111 13.06 -13.99 14.69
C GLU A 111 13.67 -13.04 13.65
N GLU A 112 13.73 -13.45 12.38
CA GLU A 112 14.26 -12.61 11.30
C GLU A 112 13.34 -11.42 11.02
N ALA A 113 12.02 -11.63 10.98
CA ALA A 113 11.05 -10.57 10.78
C ALA A 113 11.13 -9.52 11.90
N ASP A 114 11.17 -9.96 13.15
CA ASP A 114 11.21 -9.07 14.31
C ASP A 114 12.53 -8.29 14.36
N LYS A 115 13.66 -8.94 14.00
CA LYS A 115 14.96 -8.26 13.87
C LYS A 115 14.95 -7.19 12.76
N LEU A 116 14.38 -7.49 11.58
CA LEU A 116 14.30 -6.53 10.48
C LEU A 116 13.48 -5.30 10.84
N VAL A 117 12.38 -5.50 11.59
CA VAL A 117 11.55 -4.41 12.10
C VAL A 117 12.29 -3.61 13.17
N ALA A 118 12.97 -4.27 14.11
CA ALA A 118 13.75 -3.61 15.15
C ALA A 118 14.92 -2.80 14.58
N ASP A 119 15.57 -3.30 13.53
CA ASP A 119 16.64 -2.60 12.80
C ASP A 119 16.11 -1.43 11.93
N GLY A 120 14.79 -1.22 11.85
CA GLY A 120 14.17 -0.21 10.97
C GLY A 120 14.30 -0.52 9.47
N LYS A 121 14.67 -1.75 9.10
CA LYS A 121 14.88 -2.16 7.70
C LYS A 121 13.57 -2.58 7.03
N ALA A 122 12.58 -2.99 7.81
CA ALA A 122 11.24 -3.34 7.39
C ALA A 122 10.20 -2.74 8.36
N PHE A 123 8.93 -2.73 7.97
CA PHE A 123 7.83 -2.36 8.85
C PHE A 123 6.75 -3.44 8.90
N PRO A 124 6.05 -3.58 10.04
CA PRO A 124 4.94 -4.52 10.16
C PRO A 124 3.78 -4.07 9.27
N LEU A 125 3.22 -5.01 8.50
CA LEU A 125 2.04 -4.76 7.69
C LEU A 125 0.79 -5.06 8.52
N LYS A 126 -0.16 -4.12 8.56
CA LYS A 126 -1.50 -4.33 9.16
C LYS A 126 -2.40 -5.25 8.33
N TYR A 127 -1.87 -5.79 7.24
CA TYR A 127 -2.53 -6.80 6.42
C TYR A 127 -2.35 -8.18 7.05
N THR A 128 -3.45 -8.88 7.27
CA THR A 128 -3.48 -10.26 7.75
C THR A 128 -4.27 -11.12 6.79
N GLU A 129 -3.74 -12.30 6.47
CA GLU A 129 -4.49 -13.30 5.70
C GLU A 129 -4.89 -14.47 6.59
N VAL A 130 -6.13 -14.94 6.47
CA VAL A 130 -6.61 -16.09 7.24
C VAL A 130 -6.59 -17.31 6.34
N LEU A 131 -5.76 -18.29 6.71
CA LEU A 131 -5.78 -19.62 6.12
C LEU A 131 -6.69 -20.53 6.94
N HIS A 132 -7.40 -21.39 6.24
CA HIS A 132 -8.21 -22.43 6.85
C HIS A 132 -7.48 -23.77 6.68
N ASP A 133 -7.17 -24.46 7.77
CA ASP A 133 -6.68 -25.84 7.72
C ASP A 133 -7.91 -26.78 7.60
N PRO A 134 -8.15 -27.39 6.42
CA PRO A 134 -9.31 -28.24 6.21
C PRO A 134 -9.26 -29.55 7.03
N ASN A 135 -8.09 -29.95 7.53
CA ASN A 135 -7.94 -31.18 8.32
C ASN A 135 -8.16 -30.95 9.82
N ARG A 136 -7.83 -29.75 10.32
CA ARG A 136 -7.94 -29.40 11.74
C ARG A 136 -9.13 -28.50 12.05
N GLY A 137 -9.75 -27.90 11.02
CA GLY A 137 -10.80 -26.88 11.20
C GLY A 137 -10.28 -25.57 11.80
N GLU A 138 -8.96 -25.43 11.94
CA GLU A 138 -8.31 -24.28 12.56
C GLU A 138 -8.18 -23.11 11.57
N LYS A 139 -8.34 -21.89 12.09
CA LYS A 139 -8.00 -20.66 11.39
C LYS A 139 -6.58 -20.25 11.76
N LEU A 140 -5.71 -20.11 10.78
CA LEU A 140 -4.34 -19.64 10.95
C LEU A 140 -4.22 -18.23 10.39
N ILE A 141 -3.68 -17.31 11.19
CA ILE A 141 -3.45 -15.92 10.78
C ILE A 141 -2.02 -15.79 10.27
N VAL A 142 -1.88 -15.44 9.00
CA VAL A 142 -0.59 -15.16 8.35
C VAL A 142 -0.25 -13.70 8.59
N ARG A 143 0.90 -13.48 9.24
CA ARG A 143 1.51 -12.16 9.44
C ARG A 143 2.44 -11.84 8.26
N PHE A 144 2.54 -10.56 7.93
CA PHE A 144 3.44 -10.05 6.90
C PHE A 144 4.28 -8.87 7.41
N VAL A 145 5.49 -8.75 6.89
CA VAL A 145 6.38 -7.59 7.04
C VAL A 145 6.80 -7.11 5.66
N SER A 146 7.16 -5.84 5.50
CA SER A 146 7.68 -5.34 4.21
C SER A 146 9.04 -5.96 3.84
N TYR A 147 9.41 -5.95 2.56
CA TYR A 147 10.80 -6.25 2.17
C TYR A 147 11.77 -5.21 2.73
N PRO A 148 13.04 -5.59 3.01
CA PRO A 148 14.07 -4.66 3.43
C PRO A 148 14.21 -3.47 2.47
N GLY A 149 14.26 -2.26 3.02
CA GLY A 149 14.34 -1.01 2.25
C GLY A 149 12.99 -0.41 1.87
N HIS A 150 11.87 -1.12 2.09
CA HIS A 150 10.53 -0.54 2.06
C HIS A 150 10.22 -0.04 3.47
N VAL A 151 10.14 1.28 3.65
CA VAL A 151 10.09 1.92 4.97
C VAL A 151 8.70 2.38 5.38
N ALA A 152 7.83 2.63 4.42
CA ALA A 152 6.44 2.93 4.68
C ALA A 152 5.56 2.51 3.50
N ALA A 153 4.27 2.34 3.78
CA ALA A 153 3.24 2.27 2.77
C ALA A 153 2.09 3.21 3.14
N ASN A 154 1.41 3.71 2.12
CA ASN A 154 0.20 4.48 2.28
C ASN A 154 -0.77 4.18 1.14
N TRP A 155 -2.02 4.59 1.29
CA TRP A 155 -3.00 4.55 0.22
C TRP A 155 -3.99 5.70 0.36
N LEU A 156 -4.44 6.22 -0.77
CA LEU A 156 -5.34 7.36 -0.86
C LEU A 156 -6.33 7.18 -2.02
N TYR A 157 -7.59 7.52 -1.80
CA TYR A 157 -8.56 7.78 -2.87
C TYR A 157 -8.16 9.02 -3.66
N LEU A 158 -8.72 9.17 -4.85
CA LEU A 158 -8.42 10.32 -5.71
C LEU A 158 -8.73 11.65 -5.02
N SER A 159 -9.88 11.77 -4.34
CA SER A 159 -10.26 12.99 -3.62
C SER A 159 -9.26 13.36 -2.52
N GLU A 160 -8.78 12.36 -1.78
CA GLU A 160 -7.81 12.56 -0.69
C GLU A 160 -6.45 13.02 -1.23
N ILE A 161 -6.05 12.54 -2.42
CA ILE A 161 -4.83 13.03 -3.09
C ILE A 161 -4.96 14.52 -3.39
N TYR A 162 -6.07 14.96 -3.99
CA TYR A 162 -6.30 16.38 -4.30
C TYR A 162 -6.34 17.24 -3.04
N GLU A 163 -6.98 16.77 -1.98
CA GLU A 163 -7.04 17.45 -0.68
C GLU A 163 -5.64 17.61 -0.08
N ASN A 164 -4.83 16.55 -0.08
CA ASN A 164 -3.47 16.60 0.44
C ASN A 164 -2.56 17.53 -0.36
N LEU A 165 -2.64 17.51 -1.69
CA LEU A 165 -1.86 18.42 -2.55
C LEU A 165 -2.23 19.87 -2.26
N LYS A 166 -3.53 20.17 -2.17
CA LYS A 166 -4.01 21.51 -1.82
C LYS A 166 -3.53 21.95 -0.44
N TYR A 167 -3.59 21.06 0.54
CA TYR A 167 -3.12 21.33 1.90
C TYR A 167 -1.62 21.64 1.95
N CYS A 168 -0.81 20.90 1.18
CA CYS A 168 0.63 21.14 1.06
C CYS A 168 0.97 22.31 0.11
N GLY A 169 -0.02 23.00 -0.46
CA GLY A 169 0.21 24.11 -1.40
C GLY A 169 0.84 23.69 -2.72
N ILE A 170 0.72 22.41 -3.11
CA ILE A 170 1.32 21.86 -4.33
C ILE A 170 0.33 22.03 -5.50
N SER A 171 0.73 22.80 -6.52
CA SER A 171 -0.06 22.95 -7.74
C SER A 171 0.22 21.80 -8.73
N LEU A 172 -0.83 21.27 -9.34
CA LEU A 172 -0.67 20.28 -10.42
C LEU A 172 0.00 20.88 -11.66
N ASP A 173 -0.18 22.17 -11.91
CA ASP A 173 0.44 22.84 -13.06
C ASP A 173 1.96 22.92 -12.88
N GLU A 174 2.43 23.21 -11.66
CA GLU A 174 3.86 23.19 -11.31
C GLU A 174 4.45 21.78 -11.52
N LEU A 175 3.73 20.73 -11.14
CA LEU A 175 4.17 19.35 -11.36
C LEU A 175 4.24 18.98 -12.85
N ARG A 176 3.37 19.55 -13.70
CA ARG A 176 3.38 19.32 -15.17
C ARG A 176 4.59 19.95 -15.85
N ASP A 177 5.01 21.14 -15.41
CA ASP A 177 6.14 21.88 -15.99
C ASP A 177 7.49 21.19 -15.72
N HIS A 178 7.56 20.41 -14.65
CA HIS A 178 8.63 19.43 -14.47
C HIS A 178 8.43 18.25 -15.44
N LYS A 179 8.90 18.41 -16.69
CA LYS A 179 8.80 17.49 -17.86
C LYS A 179 9.17 16.00 -17.67
N LYS A 180 9.40 15.52 -16.44
CA LYS A 180 9.63 14.12 -16.06
C LYS A 180 8.55 13.54 -15.13
N GLN A 181 7.49 14.29 -14.80
CA GLN A 181 6.49 13.83 -13.83
C GLN A 181 5.26 13.24 -14.53
N MET A 182 5.12 11.91 -14.47
CA MET A 182 3.91 11.21 -14.91
C MET A 182 2.71 11.40 -13.96
N PHE A 183 2.94 12.03 -12.80
CA PHE A 183 1.97 12.09 -11.73
C PHE A 183 0.67 12.84 -12.10
N PRO A 184 0.70 14.02 -12.75
CA PRO A 184 -0.54 14.67 -13.19
C PRO A 184 -1.36 13.81 -14.16
N SER A 185 -0.71 13.14 -15.12
CA SER A 185 -1.38 12.22 -16.06
C SER A 185 -1.98 11.00 -15.34
N LEU A 186 -1.31 10.51 -14.29
CA LEU A 186 -1.83 9.43 -13.45
C LEU A 186 -3.13 9.83 -12.75
N LEU A 187 -3.22 11.07 -12.24
CA LEU A 187 -4.45 11.57 -11.60
C LEU A 187 -5.59 11.76 -12.59
N GLU A 188 -5.32 12.30 -13.79
CA GLU A 188 -6.33 12.37 -14.86
C GLU A 188 -6.86 10.98 -15.23
N PHE A 189 -5.96 10.00 -15.29
CA PHE A 189 -6.35 8.62 -15.55
C PHE A 189 -7.21 8.03 -14.43
N MET A 190 -6.83 8.23 -13.16
CA MET A 190 -7.66 7.83 -12.01
C MET A 190 -9.05 8.49 -12.06
N LYS A 191 -9.13 9.77 -12.48
CA LYS A 191 -10.40 10.49 -12.63
C LYS A 191 -11.31 9.84 -13.68
N LEU A 192 -10.74 9.43 -14.83
CA LEU A 192 -11.49 8.68 -15.84
C LEU A 192 -12.03 7.35 -15.30
N LEU A 193 -11.25 6.67 -14.47
CA LEU A 193 -11.67 5.44 -13.80
C LEU A 193 -12.79 5.71 -12.78
N GLU A 194 -12.69 6.75 -11.96
CA GLU A 194 -13.77 7.09 -11.01
C GLU A 194 -15.08 7.44 -11.71
N VAL A 195 -15.04 8.11 -12.86
CA VAL A 195 -16.24 8.37 -13.68
C VAL A 195 -16.90 7.07 -14.12
N ARG A 196 -16.11 6.03 -14.42
CA ARG A 196 -16.61 4.74 -14.90
C ARG A 196 -17.10 3.82 -13.79
N TYR A 197 -16.38 3.75 -12.67
CA TYR A 197 -16.61 2.77 -11.61
C TYR A 197 -17.37 3.34 -10.41
N GLY A 198 -17.39 4.67 -10.26
CA GLY A 198 -18.01 5.37 -9.16
C GLY A 198 -16.99 6.04 -8.22
N LYS A 199 -17.50 6.99 -7.43
CA LYS A 199 -16.70 7.74 -6.45
C LYS A 199 -16.05 6.79 -5.43
N ASN A 200 -14.78 7.03 -5.10
CA ASN A 200 -13.99 6.25 -4.12
C ASN A 200 -13.81 4.77 -4.50
N ARG A 201 -14.03 4.40 -5.77
CA ARG A 201 -13.75 3.04 -6.29
C ARG A 201 -12.34 2.90 -6.85
N VAL A 202 -11.58 3.99 -6.84
CA VAL A 202 -10.21 4.04 -7.34
C VAL A 202 -9.33 4.56 -6.22
N ARG A 203 -8.28 3.82 -5.87
CA ARG A 203 -7.28 4.26 -4.90
C ARG A 203 -5.88 4.06 -5.45
N MET A 204 -4.98 4.94 -5.03
CA MET A 204 -3.55 4.77 -5.24
C MET A 204 -2.96 4.11 -4.00
N VAL A 205 -2.25 3.01 -4.16
CA VAL A 205 -1.43 2.38 -3.10
C VAL A 205 0.03 2.72 -3.38
N MET A 206 0.77 3.12 -2.36
CA MET A 206 2.13 3.65 -2.47
C MET A 206 3.07 2.96 -1.50
N TYR A 207 4.28 2.65 -1.98
CA TYR A 207 5.39 2.14 -1.19
C TYR A 207 6.57 3.11 -1.26
N PHE A 208 7.04 3.50 -0.09
CA PHE A 208 8.15 4.41 0.08
C PHE A 208 9.42 3.61 0.34
N LEU A 209 10.46 3.95 -0.41
CA LEU A 209 11.78 3.34 -0.30
C LEU A 209 12.66 4.18 0.63
N TYR A 210 13.55 3.52 1.36
CA TYR A 210 14.63 4.20 2.05
C TYR A 210 15.57 4.82 1.00
N CYS A 211 15.66 6.15 0.98
CA CYS A 211 16.72 6.86 0.29
C CYS A 211 17.87 7.02 1.29
N GLY A 212 18.86 6.13 1.20
CA GLY A 212 20.11 6.24 1.95
C GLY A 212 21.04 7.26 1.32
#